data_AF-A0AAD6UIQ4-F1
#
_entry.id   AF-A0AAD6UIQ4-F1
#
_cell.length_a   1.000
_cell.length_b   1.000
_cell.length_c   1.000
_cell.angle_alpha   90.00
_cell.angle_beta   90.00
_cell.angle_gamma   90.00
#
_symmetry.space_group_name_H-M   'P 1'
#
loop_
_entity.id
_entity.type
_entity.pdbx_description
1 polymer ?
#
loop_
_entity_poly.entity_id
_entity_poly.type
_entity_poly.pdbx_seq_one_letter_code
_entity_poly.pdbx_strand_id
1 'polypeptide(L)'
;MDDEDWEDLDDRVEASHAENFHHDPVPVPKHANPFEDEMLQTFHRVRSIAEEQGVVPEGYGLLPAEWDDEGYPAYEMLKSGRRGGKELRIALPDFIWRPRAEMWGRALDILNQLNYINED
;
A
#
# COMPACT_ATOMS: atom_id res chain seq x y z
N MET A 1 5.68 -45.89 1.56
CA MET A 1 5.90 -44.81 0.59
C MET A 1 7.34 -44.97 0.18
N ASP A 2 7.54 -45.40 -1.06
CA ASP A 2 8.88 -45.61 -1.64
C ASP A 2 9.46 -44.26 -2.03
N ASP A 3 10.79 -44.15 -2.03
CA ASP A 3 11.51 -42.94 -2.43
C ASP A 3 11.26 -42.57 -3.91
N GLU A 4 10.88 -43.53 -4.76
CA GLU A 4 10.47 -43.32 -6.16
C GLU A 4 9.18 -42.48 -6.31
N ASP A 5 8.27 -42.54 -5.33
CA ASP A 5 6.99 -41.79 -5.35
C ASP A 5 7.20 -40.30 -5.03
N TRP A 6 8.34 -39.95 -4.42
CA TRP A 6 8.73 -38.56 -4.13
C TRP A 6 9.46 -37.90 -5.29
N GLU A 7 10.32 -38.62 -6.01
CA GLU A 7 11.01 -38.10 -7.20
C GLU A 7 10.03 -37.73 -8.33
N ASP A 8 9.00 -38.55 -8.61
CA ASP A 8 7.95 -38.23 -9.61
C ASP A 8 7.14 -36.97 -9.23
N LEU A 9 7.03 -36.69 -7.93
CA LEU A 9 6.26 -35.56 -7.41
C LEU A 9 7.04 -34.25 -7.55
N ASP A 10 8.33 -34.27 -7.27
CA ASP A 10 9.23 -33.12 -7.46
C ASP A 10 9.36 -32.77 -8.95
N ASP A 11 9.56 -33.76 -9.82
CA ASP A 11 9.64 -33.55 -11.27
C ASP A 11 8.35 -32.94 -11.85
N ARG A 12 7.19 -33.37 -11.35
CA ARG A 12 5.88 -32.81 -11.75
C ARG A 12 5.66 -31.39 -11.25
N VAL A 13 6.11 -31.08 -10.04
CA VAL A 13 6.05 -29.73 -9.48
C VAL A 13 6.96 -28.81 -10.30
N GLU A 14 8.22 -29.19 -10.52
CA GLU A 14 9.18 -28.39 -11.28
C GLU A 14 8.71 -28.14 -12.72
N ALA A 15 8.21 -29.17 -13.41
CA ALA A 15 7.65 -29.03 -14.76
C ALA A 15 6.43 -28.10 -14.80
N SER A 16 5.57 -28.10 -13.78
CA SER A 16 4.39 -27.22 -13.71
C SER A 16 4.75 -25.75 -13.44
N HIS A 17 5.91 -25.52 -12.85
CA HIS A 17 6.39 -24.20 -12.47
C HIS A 17 7.31 -23.57 -13.52
N ALA A 18 8.03 -24.37 -14.30
CA ALA A 18 8.96 -23.91 -15.33
C ALA A 18 8.32 -22.98 -16.38
N GLU A 19 7.07 -23.23 -16.77
CA GLU A 19 6.31 -22.36 -17.71
C GLU A 19 5.79 -21.06 -17.07
N ASN A 20 5.80 -20.94 -15.75
CA ASN A 20 5.26 -19.79 -15.01
C ASN A 20 6.33 -18.79 -14.55
N PHE A 21 7.61 -19.18 -14.56
CA PHE A 21 8.75 -18.36 -14.15
C PHE A 21 9.58 -17.88 -15.35
N HIS A 22 8.96 -17.15 -16.28
CA HIS A 22 9.65 -16.61 -17.47
C HIS A 22 10.17 -15.17 -17.32
N HIS A 23 10.04 -14.56 -16.14
CA HIS A 23 10.58 -13.21 -15.91
C HIS A 23 11.83 -13.29 -15.06
N ASP A 24 12.86 -12.56 -15.47
CA ASP A 24 14.00 -12.30 -14.59
C ASP A 24 13.46 -11.79 -13.24
N PRO A 25 14.03 -12.24 -12.11
CA PRO A 25 13.62 -11.76 -10.80
C PRO A 25 13.58 -10.23 -10.80
N VAL A 26 12.43 -9.66 -10.46
CA VAL A 26 12.34 -8.21 -10.28
C VAL A 26 13.34 -7.85 -9.19
N PRO A 27 14.28 -6.91 -9.43
CA PRO A 27 15.24 -6.52 -8.41
C PRO A 27 14.45 -6.04 -7.19
N VAL A 28 14.54 -6.81 -6.11
CA VAL A 28 13.87 -6.48 -4.87
C VAL A 28 14.45 -5.15 -4.41
N PRO A 29 13.61 -4.13 -4.15
CA PRO A 29 14.08 -2.89 -3.55
C PRO A 29 14.94 -3.24 -2.34
N LYS A 30 16.14 -2.66 -2.27
CA LYS A 30 17.00 -2.86 -1.11
C LYS A 30 16.19 -2.49 0.13
N HIS A 31 16.27 -3.30 1.19
CA HIS A 31 15.63 -3.06 2.50
C HIS A 31 16.23 -1.83 3.24
N ALA A 32 16.64 -0.81 2.50
CA ALA A 32 17.10 0.45 3.05
C ALA A 32 15.88 1.23 3.52
N ASN A 33 15.84 1.52 4.82
CA ASN A 33 14.94 2.51 5.37
C ASN A 33 15.18 3.84 4.61
N PRO A 34 14.16 4.49 4.04
CA PRO A 34 14.34 5.79 3.38
C PRO A 34 14.79 6.89 4.33
N PHE A 35 14.71 6.67 5.65
CA PHE A 35 15.12 7.61 6.67
C PHE A 35 16.48 7.23 7.29
N GLU A 36 17.33 8.25 7.49
CA GLU A 36 18.37 8.21 8.52
C GLU A 36 17.74 8.30 9.93
N ASP A 37 18.43 7.83 10.96
CA ASP A 37 17.87 7.69 12.33
C ASP A 37 17.29 9.01 12.88
N GLU A 38 17.98 10.14 12.69
CA GLU A 38 17.50 11.46 13.15
C GLU A 38 16.24 11.93 12.39
N MET A 39 16.19 11.64 11.09
CA MET A 39 15.05 11.98 10.24
C MET A 39 13.83 11.13 10.59
N LEU A 40 14.04 9.85 10.92
CA LEU A 40 12.99 8.96 11.39
C LEU A 40 12.37 9.46 12.70
N GLN A 41 13.19 9.93 13.64
CA GLN A 41 12.69 10.52 14.90
C GLN A 41 11.88 11.79 14.64
N THR A 42 12.38 12.65 13.74
CA THR A 42 11.67 13.86 13.30
C THR A 42 10.32 13.52 12.68
N PHE A 43 10.30 12.56 11.75
CA PHE A 43 9.08 12.08 11.10
C PHE A 43 8.04 11.60 12.12
N HIS A 44 8.43 10.73 13.05
CA HIS A 44 7.52 10.24 14.08
C HIS A 44 7.00 11.35 14.99
N ARG A 45 7.85 12.29 15.38
CA ARG A 45 7.46 13.43 16.22
C ARG A 45 6.47 14.34 15.51
N VAL A 46 6.75 14.75 14.28
CA VAL A 46 5.88 15.63 13.50
C VAL A 46 4.54 14.94 13.21
N ARG A 47 4.56 13.65 12.87
CA ARG A 47 3.33 12.86 12.65
C ARG A 47 2.45 12.81 13.90
N SER A 48 3.04 12.58 15.08
CA SER A 48 2.30 12.57 16.36
C SER A 48 1.65 13.92 16.64
N ILE A 49 2.38 15.02 16.44
CA ILE A 49 1.86 16.38 16.64
C ILE A 49 0.71 16.67 15.66
N ALA A 50 0.88 16.33 14.38
CA ALA A 50 -0.14 16.53 13.37
C ALA A 50 -1.41 15.71 13.65
N GLU A 51 -1.26 14.49 14.16
CA GLU A 51 -2.36 13.64 14.58
C GLU A 51 -3.11 14.21 15.78
N GLU A 52 -2.40 14.66 16.82
CA GLU A 52 -3.01 15.31 18.00
C GLU A 52 -3.76 16.61 17.64
N GLN A 53 -3.26 17.34 16.63
CA GLN A 53 -3.89 18.57 16.13
C GLN A 53 -5.03 18.31 15.14
N GLY A 54 -5.23 17.07 14.69
CA GLY A 54 -6.24 16.73 13.68
C GLY A 54 -5.96 17.37 12.32
N VAL A 55 -4.69 17.62 11.98
CA VAL A 55 -4.30 18.20 10.68
C VAL A 55 -4.58 17.18 9.59
N VAL A 56 -5.25 17.61 8.51
CA VAL A 56 -5.51 16.80 7.32
C VAL A 56 -4.94 17.55 6.12
N PRO A 57 -3.97 16.98 5.38
CA PRO A 57 -3.33 17.66 4.28
C PRO A 57 -4.25 17.74 3.05
N GLU A 58 -4.08 18.82 2.27
CA GLU A 58 -4.71 19.01 0.96
C GLU A 58 -4.00 18.17 -0.12
N GLY A 59 -4.70 17.83 -1.19
CA GLY A 59 -4.19 17.08 -2.34
C GLY A 59 -4.29 15.57 -2.22
N TYR A 60 -4.88 15.05 -1.13
CA TYR A 60 -4.94 13.60 -0.84
C TYR A 60 -6.36 13.01 -0.87
N GLY A 61 -7.38 13.81 -1.21
CA GLY A 61 -8.78 13.35 -1.24
C GLY A 61 -9.35 13.07 0.14
N LEU A 62 -8.87 13.79 1.16
CA LEU A 62 -9.23 13.59 2.57
C LEU A 62 -10.11 14.72 3.11
N LEU A 63 -10.17 15.85 2.42
CA LEU A 63 -10.97 16.99 2.83
C LEU A 63 -12.35 16.96 2.15
N PRO A 64 -13.41 17.44 2.82
CA PRO A 64 -14.73 17.53 2.21
C PRO A 64 -14.78 18.33 0.89
N ALA A 65 -13.88 19.28 0.71
CA ALA A 65 -13.76 20.06 -0.52
C ALA A 65 -13.18 19.28 -1.70
N GLU A 66 -12.56 18.13 -1.44
CA GLU A 66 -11.95 17.24 -2.45
C GLU A 66 -12.85 16.05 -2.78
N TRP A 67 -13.95 15.89 -2.05
CA TRP A 67 -14.92 14.83 -2.28
C TRP A 67 -15.95 15.28 -3.31
N ASP A 68 -16.52 14.31 -4.02
CA ASP A 68 -17.70 14.54 -4.83
C ASP A 68 -18.91 14.88 -3.93
N ASP A 69 -20.04 15.26 -4.53
CA ASP A 69 -21.28 15.65 -3.82
C ASP A 69 -21.81 14.55 -2.86
N GLU A 70 -21.33 13.32 -2.98
CA GLU A 70 -21.70 12.16 -2.16
C GLU A 70 -20.89 12.04 -0.85
N GLY A 71 -19.85 12.86 -0.67
CA GLY A 71 -19.01 12.85 0.53
C GLY A 71 -17.93 11.77 0.53
N TYR A 72 -17.49 11.34 1.71
CA TYR A 72 -16.43 10.33 1.82
C TYR A 72 -16.89 8.98 1.24
N PRO A 73 -16.04 8.25 0.48
CA PRO A 73 -16.46 7.04 -0.22
C PRO A 73 -16.92 5.93 0.73
N ALA A 74 -18.20 5.56 0.65
CA ALA A 74 -18.79 4.50 1.48
C ALA A 74 -18.58 3.08 0.90
N TYR A 75 -18.15 2.96 -0.35
CA TYR A 75 -17.84 1.70 -1.00
C TYR A 75 -16.91 1.89 -2.19
N GLU A 76 -16.22 0.81 -2.56
CA GLU A 76 -15.38 0.75 -3.75
C GLU A 76 -15.76 -0.46 -4.62
N MET A 77 -15.68 -0.30 -5.94
CA MET A 77 -15.96 -1.35 -6.91
C MET A 77 -14.66 -1.87 -7.49
N LEU A 78 -14.23 -3.06 -7.06
CA LEU A 78 -13.06 -3.72 -7.60
C LEU A 78 -13.42 -4.56 -8.82
N LYS A 79 -12.71 -4.34 -9.93
CA LYS A 79 -12.79 -5.23 -11.10
C LYS A 79 -12.04 -6.52 -10.81
N SER A 80 -12.66 -7.65 -11.14
CA SER A 80 -12.14 -8.99 -10.87
C SER A 80 -12.21 -9.89 -12.11
N GLY A 81 -11.30 -10.88 -12.14
CA GLY A 81 -11.14 -11.83 -13.25
C GLY A 81 -10.21 -11.35 -14.36
N ARG A 82 -9.75 -12.29 -15.21
CA ARG A 82 -8.75 -12.05 -16.28
C ARG A 82 -9.07 -10.92 -17.28
N ARG A 83 -10.33 -10.49 -17.37
CA ARG A 83 -10.79 -9.40 -18.25
C ARG A 83 -11.57 -8.31 -17.53
N GLY A 84 -11.58 -8.31 -16.19
CA GLY A 84 -12.30 -7.31 -15.38
C GLY A 84 -13.82 -7.30 -15.54
N GLY A 85 -14.41 -8.36 -16.11
CA GLY A 85 -15.86 -8.43 -16.39
C GLY A 85 -16.73 -8.77 -15.18
N LYS A 86 -16.13 -9.03 -14.02
CA LYS A 86 -16.86 -9.23 -12.76
C LYS A 86 -16.48 -8.09 -11.82
N GLU A 87 -17.45 -7.55 -11.10
CA GLU A 87 -17.20 -6.48 -10.13
C GLU A 87 -17.51 -6.97 -8.73
N LEU A 88 -16.64 -6.60 -7.78
CA LEU A 88 -16.78 -6.85 -6.37
C LEU A 88 -16.99 -5.52 -5.66
N ARG A 89 -18.13 -5.37 -4.99
CA ARG A 89 -18.39 -4.21 -4.14
C ARG A 89 -17.81 -4.45 -2.76
N ILE A 90 -16.94 -3.56 -2.32
CA ILE A 90 -16.38 -3.55 -0.97
C ILE A 90 -17.00 -2.38 -0.21
N ALA A 91 -17.59 -2.66 0.96
CA ALA A 91 -18.03 -1.60 1.84
C ALA A 91 -16.82 -0.95 2.51
N LEU A 92 -16.81 0.39 2.57
CA LEU A 92 -15.80 1.19 3.23
C LEU A 92 -16.45 1.97 4.38
N PRO A 93 -16.70 1.35 5.55
CA PRO A 93 -17.26 2.08 6.68
C PRO A 93 -16.30 3.19 7.14
N ASP A 94 -16.80 4.43 7.17
CA ASP A 94 -16.03 5.62 7.49
C ASP A 94 -15.27 5.49 8.81
N PHE A 95 -15.89 4.94 9.85
CA PHE A 95 -15.28 4.78 11.17
C PHE A 95 -14.04 3.86 11.19
N ILE A 96 -13.85 3.05 10.14
CA ILE A 96 -12.66 2.20 9.97
C ILE A 96 -11.69 2.86 8.99
N TRP A 97 -12.18 3.26 7.83
CA TRP A 97 -11.34 3.63 6.70
C TRP A 97 -10.88 5.09 6.73
N ARG A 98 -11.73 6.01 7.19
CA ARG A 98 -11.38 7.42 7.23
C ARG A 98 -10.22 7.72 8.19
N PRO A 99 -10.21 7.23 9.46
CA PRO A 99 -9.06 7.45 10.33
C PRO A 99 -7.74 6.89 9.75
N ARG A 100 -7.82 5.76 9.02
CA ARG A 100 -6.66 5.16 8.35
C ARG A 100 -6.20 6.02 7.18
N ALA A 101 -7.13 6.46 6.32
CA ALA A 101 -6.82 7.31 5.19
C ALA A 101 -6.17 8.62 5.64
N GLU A 102 -6.72 9.25 6.69
CA GLU A 102 -6.13 10.45 7.28
C GLU A 102 -4.72 10.20 7.85
N MET A 103 -4.52 9.09 8.58
CA MET A 103 -3.19 8.70 9.08
C MET A 103 -2.18 8.52 7.93
N TRP A 104 -2.59 7.83 6.87
CA TRP A 104 -1.75 7.58 5.70
C TRP A 104 -1.43 8.86 4.93
N GLY A 105 -2.43 9.72 4.68
CA GLY A 105 -2.22 10.99 3.98
C GLY A 105 -1.30 11.92 4.76
N ARG A 106 -1.50 12.06 6.08
CA ARG A 106 -0.58 12.84 6.94
C ARG A 106 0.84 12.30 6.86
N ALA A 107 1.02 10.98 6.96
CA ALA A 107 2.33 10.35 6.89
C ALA A 107 3.01 10.60 5.54
N LEU A 108 2.28 10.46 4.44
CA LEU A 108 2.80 10.67 3.10
C LEU A 108 3.17 12.13 2.85
N ASP A 109 2.35 13.07 3.31
CA ASP A 109 2.63 14.50 3.20
C ASP A 109 3.91 14.92 3.94
N ILE A 110 4.06 14.47 5.19
CA ILE A 110 5.28 14.71 5.97
C ILE A 110 6.50 14.09 5.30
N LEU A 111 6.39 12.85 4.78
CA LEU A 111 7.47 12.20 4.05
C LEU A 111 7.88 13.04 2.82
N ASN A 112 6.92 13.51 2.04
CA ASN A 112 7.19 14.34 0.87
C ASN A 112 7.89 15.64 1.27
N GLN A 113 7.39 16.34 2.30
CA GLN A 113 8.02 17.57 2.81
C GLN A 113 9.45 17.34 3.30
N LEU A 114 9.70 16.26 4.03
CA LEU A 114 11.06 15.91 4.48
C LEU A 114 11.99 15.61 3.30
N ASN A 115 11.51 14.92 2.26
CA ASN A 115 12.31 14.66 1.06
C ASN A 115 12.67 15.97 0.35
N TYR A 116 11.71 16.89 0.17
CA TYR A 116 11.98 18.20 -0.43
C TYR A 116 13.06 18.99 0.35
N ILE A 117 13.03 18.95 1.69
CA ILE A 117 14.00 19.67 2.53
C ILE A 117 15.42 19.11 2.39
N ASN A 118 15.59 17.82 2.06
CA ASN A 118 16.92 17.20 1.95
C ASN A 118 17.55 17.32 0.56
N GLU A 119 16.80 17.77 -0.45
CA GLU A 119 17.31 17.97 -1.82
C GLU A 119 17.89 19.38 -2.06
N ASP A 120 17.73 20.31 -1.10
CA ASP A 120 18.31 21.66 -1.06
C ASP A 120 19.54 21.76 -0.12
#